data_AF-A0A7S3I6Q6-F1
#
_entry.id   AF-A0A7S3I6Q6-F1
#
_cell.length_a   1.000
_cell.length_b   1.000
_cell.length_c   1.000
_cell.angle_alpha   90.00
_cell.angle_beta   90.00
_cell.angle_gamma   90.00
#
_symmetry.space_group_name_H-M   'P 1'
#
loop_
_entity.id
_entity.type
_entity.pdbx_description
1 polymer ?
#
loop_
_entity_poly.entity_id
_entity_poly.type
_entity_poly.pdbx_seq_one_letter_code
_entity_poly.pdbx_strand_id
1 'polypeptide(L)'
;MSSQLFENIGNLKYNIVQFSNKHTFKFFNNKVKPISKLYYFGDSNNPQLILQYDFSKDSWSKKFVPENLVLQSYAMAIGLNDGCILITGGLNSSFTNVSGQVFMYDTINETAQEKSSLLQ
;
A
#
# COMPACT_ATOMS: atom_id res chain seq x y z
N MET A 1 -2.11 -23.69 -29.97
CA MET A 1 -3.06 -23.43 -28.86
C MET A 1 -2.67 -22.11 -28.23
N SER A 2 -3.68 -21.29 -28.01
CA SER A 2 -3.69 -19.82 -27.83
C SER A 2 -2.81 -19.27 -26.70
N SER A 3 -2.06 -18.20 -27.02
CA SER A 3 -1.28 -17.33 -26.15
C SER A 3 -2.12 -16.16 -25.63
N GLN A 4 -3.04 -16.42 -24.69
CA GLN A 4 -3.92 -15.40 -24.11
C GLN A 4 -3.86 -15.38 -22.57
N LEU A 5 -2.72 -14.96 -22.01
CA LEU A 5 -2.56 -14.81 -20.55
C LEU A 5 -2.33 -13.37 -20.08
N PHE A 6 -2.29 -12.37 -20.99
CA PHE A 6 -1.89 -11.01 -20.63
C PHE A 6 -2.80 -9.87 -21.14
N GLU A 7 -4.02 -10.15 -21.61
CA GLU A 7 -4.86 -9.11 -22.23
C GLU A 7 -5.52 -8.11 -21.25
N ASN A 8 -5.33 -8.21 -19.93
CA ASN A 8 -5.97 -7.29 -18.98
C ASN A 8 -5.01 -6.67 -17.95
N ILE A 9 -3.76 -6.39 -18.32
CA ILE A 9 -2.99 -5.39 -17.58
C ILE A 9 -3.46 -4.04 -18.10
N GLY A 10 -4.33 -3.36 -17.34
CA GLY A 10 -4.80 -2.02 -17.66
C GLY A 10 -3.63 -1.10 -18.02
N ASN A 11 -3.86 -0.19 -18.97
CA ASN A 11 -2.84 0.76 -19.43
C ASN A 11 -2.06 1.33 -18.24
N LEU A 12 -0.75 1.08 -18.20
CA LEU A 12 0.13 1.80 -17.29
C LEU A 12 -0.03 3.28 -17.60
N LYS A 13 -0.53 4.04 -16.63
CA LYS A 13 -0.79 5.49 -16.76
C LYS A 13 0.47 6.29 -17.14
N TYR A 14 1.65 5.66 -17.12
CA TYR A 14 2.93 6.26 -17.45
C TYR A 14 3.69 5.39 -18.45
N ASN A 15 4.27 6.04 -19.47
CA ASN A 15 5.04 5.41 -20.53
C ASN A 15 6.20 4.57 -19.98
N ILE A 16 6.35 3.34 -20.47
CA ILE A 16 7.53 2.51 -20.25
C ILE A 16 8.68 3.14 -21.04
N VAL A 17 9.74 3.57 -20.35
CA VAL A 17 10.92 4.17 -20.99
C VAL A 17 11.76 3.05 -21.61
N GLN A 18 11.90 3.06 -22.93
CA GLN A 18 12.56 2.01 -23.69
C GLN A 18 14.10 2.05 -23.60
N PHE A 19 14.71 3.17 -23.16
CA PHE A 19 16.16 3.27 -22.89
C PHE A 19 16.47 4.35 -21.84
N SER A 20 17.40 4.04 -20.91
CA SER A 20 17.99 5.04 -20.01
C SER A 20 19.40 5.37 -20.47
N ASN A 21 19.75 6.66 -20.48
CA ASN A 21 21.13 7.11 -20.63
C ASN A 21 21.46 8.01 -19.43
N LYS A 22 22.74 8.06 -19.03
CA LYS A 22 23.23 8.58 -17.72
C LYS A 22 22.84 10.03 -17.40
N HIS A 23 22.29 10.79 -18.35
CA HIS A 23 21.88 12.20 -18.22
C HIS A 23 20.40 12.46 -18.53
N THR A 24 19.58 11.42 -18.66
CA THR A 24 18.13 11.56 -18.94
C THR A 24 17.29 10.97 -17.82
N PHE A 25 17.60 11.29 -16.56
CA PHE A 25 16.53 11.32 -15.55
C PHE A 25 15.69 12.56 -15.86
N LYS A 26 14.82 12.46 -16.88
CA LYS A 26 13.66 13.32 -16.94
C LYS A 26 12.92 13.05 -15.65
N PHE A 27 12.96 14.00 -14.73
CA PHE A 27 12.00 14.06 -13.65
C PHE A 27 10.64 14.04 -14.33
N PHE A 28 10.02 12.87 -14.40
CA PHE A 28 8.57 12.82 -14.44
C PHE A 28 8.14 13.78 -13.34
N ASN A 29 7.11 14.56 -13.60
CA ASN A 29 6.51 15.48 -12.64
C ASN A 29 5.79 14.66 -11.53
N ASN A 30 6.47 13.64 -11.02
CA ASN A 30 6.16 12.86 -9.85
C ASN A 30 6.17 13.89 -8.75
N LYS A 31 4.97 14.33 -8.37
CA LYS A 31 4.73 15.01 -7.11
C LYS A 31 5.13 14.02 -6.02
N VAL A 32 6.42 13.95 -5.72
CA VAL A 32 6.94 13.20 -4.59
C VAL A 32 6.41 13.92 -3.37
N LYS A 33 5.47 13.30 -2.68
CA LYS A 33 4.92 13.88 -1.46
C LYS A 33 5.99 13.78 -0.38
N PRO A 34 6.35 14.89 0.30
CA PRO A 34 7.28 14.82 1.41
C PRO A 34 6.70 13.90 2.49
N ILE A 35 7.48 12.90 2.90
CA ILE A 35 7.10 11.97 3.95
C ILE A 35 7.29 12.69 5.29
N SER A 36 6.19 13.00 5.97
CA SER A 36 6.20 13.69 7.27
C SER A 36 5.78 12.80 8.44
N LYS A 37 5.32 11.59 8.15
CA LYS A 37 4.74 10.66 9.13
C LYS A 37 5.13 9.22 8.81
N LEU A 38 5.23 8.42 9.86
CA LEU A 38 5.34 6.96 9.78
C LEU A 38 4.04 6.33 10.31
N TYR A 39 3.66 5.21 9.70
CA TYR A 39 2.48 4.45 10.08
C TYR A 39 2.90 3.03 10.46
N TYR A 40 2.47 2.59 11.63
CA TYR A 40 2.57 1.23 12.12
C TYR A 40 1.16 0.65 12.14
N PHE A 41 0.90 -0.29 11.25
CA PHE A 41 -0.36 -0.99 11.17
C PHE A 41 -0.35 -2.11 12.20
N GLY A 42 -1.47 -2.27 12.90
CA GLY A 42 -1.70 -3.41 13.79
C GLY A 42 -1.69 -4.74 13.05
N ASP A 43 -1.99 -5.78 13.79
CA ASP A 43 -1.93 -7.17 13.36
C ASP A 43 -3.27 -7.87 13.61
N SER A 44 -3.33 -9.19 13.45
CA SER A 44 -4.55 -9.95 13.70
C SER A 44 -5.00 -9.97 15.16
N ASN A 45 -4.15 -9.60 16.12
CA ASN A 45 -4.48 -9.49 17.54
C ASN A 45 -4.92 -8.06 17.91
N ASN A 46 -4.51 -7.08 17.11
CA ASN A 46 -4.83 -5.66 17.28
C ASN A 46 -5.39 -5.06 15.97
N PRO A 47 -6.44 -5.66 15.37
CA PRO A 47 -6.90 -5.29 14.02
C PRO A 47 -7.50 -3.88 13.93
N GLN A 48 -7.80 -3.26 15.07
CA GLN A 48 -8.41 -1.93 15.20
C GLN A 48 -7.41 -0.79 15.44
N LEU A 49 -6.10 -1.06 15.39
CA LEU A 49 -5.08 -0.08 15.77
C LEU A 49 -4.16 0.27 14.61
N ILE A 50 -4.01 1.58 14.35
CA ILE A 50 -2.87 2.14 13.64
C ILE A 50 -2.16 3.11 14.59
N LEU A 51 -0.84 3.00 14.69
CA LEU A 51 -0.03 4.04 15.32
C LEU A 51 0.58 4.91 14.25
N GLN A 52 0.50 6.22 14.45
CA GLN A 52 1.09 7.22 13.58
C GLN A 52 2.12 8.01 14.37
N TYR A 53 3.34 8.05 13.87
CA TYR A 53 4.40 8.90 14.38
C TYR A 53 4.54 10.14 13.49
N ASP A 54 4.46 11.33 14.09
CA ASP A 54 4.64 12.62 13.41
C ASP A 54 6.06 13.12 13.64
N PHE A 55 6.85 13.22 12.57
CA PHE A 55 8.27 13.61 12.66
C PHE A 55 8.46 15.05 13.14
N SER A 56 7.51 15.94 12.83
CA SER A 56 7.62 17.37 13.20
C SER A 56 7.34 17.60 14.68
N LYS A 57 6.52 16.74 15.28
CA LYS A 57 6.08 16.85 16.67
C LYS A 57 6.79 15.86 17.60
N ASP A 58 7.62 14.97 17.03
CA ASP A 58 8.26 13.87 17.75
C ASP A 58 7.28 13.13 18.69
N SER A 59 6.14 12.71 18.14
CA SER A 59 5.07 12.12 18.96
C SER A 59 4.29 11.04 18.24
N TRP A 60 3.85 10.06 19.03
CA TRP A 60 2.95 8.99 18.61
C TRP A 60 1.50 9.38 18.85
N SER A 61 0.62 8.97 17.94
CA SER A 61 -0.82 9.10 18.05
C SER A 61 -1.51 7.82 17.59
N LYS A 62 -2.67 7.50 18.19
CA LYS A 62 -3.51 6.38 17.76
C LYS A 62 -4.48 6.85 16.67
N LYS A 63 -4.66 5.99 15.67
CA LYS A 63 -5.62 6.13 14.58
C LYS A 63 -6.53 4.93 14.54
N PHE A 64 -7.79 5.16 14.17
CA PHE A 64 -8.75 4.10 13.93
C PHE A 64 -8.49 3.46 12.57
N VAL A 65 -8.73 2.17 12.48
CA VAL A 65 -8.64 1.42 11.23
C VAL A 65 -9.95 1.64 10.45
N PRO A 66 -9.89 2.04 9.17
CA PRO A 66 -11.10 2.13 8.34
C PRO A 66 -11.83 0.79 8.27
N GLU A 67 -13.17 0.81 8.27
CA GLU A 67 -13.99 -0.41 8.32
C GLU A 67 -13.68 -1.44 7.23
N ASN A 68 -13.20 -0.96 6.07
CA ASN A 68 -12.87 -1.78 4.92
C ASN A 68 -11.40 -2.22 4.84
N LEU A 69 -10.58 -1.94 5.86
CA LEU A 69 -9.20 -2.39 5.96
C LEU A 69 -9.10 -3.57 6.92
N VAL A 70 -8.66 -4.72 6.39
CA VAL A 70 -8.36 -5.90 7.23
C VAL A 70 -6.87 -5.95 7.51
N LEU A 71 -6.50 -5.82 8.78
CA LEU A 71 -5.12 -5.97 9.23
C LEU A 71 -4.85 -7.40 9.69
N GLN A 72 -3.71 -7.94 9.28
CA GLN A 72 -3.31 -9.31 9.52
C GLN A 72 -1.86 -9.39 9.99
N SER A 73 -1.52 -10.43 10.75
CA SER A 73 -0.14 -10.66 11.20
C SER A 73 0.77 -10.93 10.01
N TYR A 74 2.01 -10.45 10.06
CA TYR A 74 3.00 -10.59 8.96
C TYR A 74 2.58 -9.96 7.62
N ALA A 75 1.59 -9.07 7.62
CA ALA A 75 1.29 -8.26 6.44
C ALA A 75 2.45 -7.30 6.13
N MET A 76 2.59 -6.94 4.86
CA MET A 76 3.55 -5.92 4.42
C MET A 76 2.84 -4.58 4.20
N ALA A 77 3.47 -3.49 4.63
CA ALA A 77 3.06 -2.12 4.34
C ALA A 77 4.15 -1.43 3.50
N ILE A 78 3.77 -0.91 2.33
CA ILE A 78 4.69 -0.37 1.33
C ILE A 78 4.29 1.08 1.04
N GLY A 79 5.12 2.05 1.43
CA GLY A 79 4.90 3.45 1.11
C GLY A 79 5.09 3.74 -0.39
N LEU A 80 4.15 4.46 -0.98
CA LEU A 80 4.19 4.88 -2.39
C LEU A 80 4.56 6.36 -2.53
N ASN A 81 5.02 6.76 -3.72
CA ASN A 81 5.50 8.13 -3.97
C ASN A 81 4.43 9.23 -3.87
N ASP A 82 3.16 8.85 -3.98
CA ASP A 82 2.01 9.74 -3.79
C ASP A 82 1.61 9.90 -2.31
N GLY A 83 2.29 9.16 -1.41
CA GLY A 83 2.04 9.13 0.02
C GLY A 83 0.91 8.21 0.44
N CYS A 84 0.36 7.39 -0.47
CA CYS A 84 -0.46 6.25 -0.09
C CYS A 84 0.42 5.11 0.43
N ILE A 85 -0.21 4.14 1.12
CA ILE A 85 0.46 2.94 1.62
C ILE A 85 -0.27 1.72 1.07
N LEU A 86 0.44 0.85 0.36
CA LEU A 86 -0.08 -0.43 -0.09
C LEU A 86 0.09 -1.47 1.02
N ILE A 87 -0.99 -2.18 1.35
CA ILE A 87 -1.00 -3.23 2.38
C ILE A 87 -1.36 -4.54 1.71
N THR A 88 -0.55 -5.57 1.91
CA THR A 88 -0.73 -6.87 1.23
C THR A 88 -0.32 -8.05 2.12
N GLY A 89 -0.95 -9.19 1.85
CA GLY A 89 -0.65 -10.44 2.51
C GLY A 89 -1.04 -10.44 3.98
N GLY A 90 -0.32 -11.24 4.74
CA GLY A 90 -0.58 -11.49 6.15
C GLY A 90 -1.34 -12.80 6.39
N LEU A 91 -1.40 -13.17 7.66
CA LEU A 91 -2.04 -14.36 8.19
C LEU A 91 -3.10 -13.96 9.22
N ASN A 92 -4.22 -14.66 9.20
CA ASN A 92 -5.24 -14.52 10.24
C ASN A 92 -4.71 -14.93 11.63
N SER A 93 -5.44 -14.59 12.69
CA SER A 93 -5.05 -14.87 14.08
C SER A 93 -4.90 -16.36 14.39
N SER A 94 -5.52 -17.23 13.60
CA SER A 94 -5.41 -18.69 13.70
C SER A 94 -4.25 -19.28 12.91
N PHE A 95 -3.49 -18.48 12.14
CA PHE A 95 -2.40 -18.90 11.27
C PHE A 95 -2.81 -19.94 10.20
N THR A 96 -4.08 -19.96 9.80
CA THR A 96 -4.63 -20.95 8.87
C THR A 96 -4.86 -20.40 7.47
N ASN A 97 -5.03 -19.08 7.32
CA ASN A 97 -5.34 -18.45 6.05
C ASN A 97 -4.40 -17.27 5.77
N VAL A 98 -3.78 -17.29 4.60
CA VAL A 98 -3.02 -16.16 4.05
C VAL A 98 -3.98 -15.24 3.31
N SER A 99 -3.90 -13.93 3.55
CA SER A 99 -4.68 -12.96 2.79
C SER A 99 -4.23 -12.90 1.32
N GLY A 100 -5.19 -13.06 0.41
CA GLY A 100 -5.01 -12.73 -1.00
C GLY A 100 -5.39 -11.29 -1.35
N GLN A 101 -5.83 -10.48 -0.39
CA GLN A 101 -6.33 -9.11 -0.61
C GLN A 101 -5.18 -8.09 -0.62
N VAL A 102 -5.36 -7.04 -1.41
CA VAL A 102 -4.46 -5.89 -1.50
C VAL A 102 -5.27 -4.63 -1.22
N PHE A 103 -4.86 -3.87 -0.21
CA PHE A 103 -5.48 -2.60 0.17
C PHE A 103 -4.56 -1.43 -0.11
N MET A 104 -5.14 -0.28 -0.46
CA MET A 104 -4.46 1.00 -0.50
C MET A 104 -5.00 1.89 0.62
N TYR A 105 -4.13 2.35 1.50
CA TYR A 105 -4.46 3.31 2.55
C TYR A 105 -4.02 4.73 2.14
N ASP A 106 -4.97 5.65 2.09
CA ASP A 106 -4.75 7.08 1.85
C ASP A 106 -4.41 7.78 3.16
N THR A 107 -3.20 8.33 3.28
CA THR A 107 -2.71 8.98 4.50
C THR A 107 -3.28 10.38 4.74
N ILE A 108 -3.94 10.99 3.76
CA ILE A 108 -4.59 12.30 3.87
C ILE A 108 -6.02 12.13 4.34
N ASN A 109 -6.76 11.28 3.62
CA ASN A 109 -8.18 11.06 3.88
C ASN A 109 -8.41 10.03 5.00
N GLU A 110 -7.36 9.30 5.38
CA GLU A 110 -7.42 8.25 6.40
C GLU A 110 -8.44 7.17 6.04
N THR A 111 -8.51 6.84 4.76
CA THR A 111 -9.41 5.84 4.18
C THR A 111 -8.62 4.71 3.55
N ALA A 112 -9.16 3.49 3.55
CA ALA A 112 -8.62 2.39 2.77
C ALA A 112 -9.51 2.08 1.56
N GLN A 113 -8.96 1.38 0.57
CA GLN A 113 -9.72 0.80 -0.54
C GLN A 113 -9.08 -0.53 -0.96
N GLU A 114 -9.88 -1.59 -1.14
CA GLU A 114 -9.39 -2.81 -1.79
C GLU A 114 -9.05 -2.50 -3.25
N LYS A 115 -7.84 -2.87 -3.67
CA LYS A 115 -7.33 -2.67 -5.03
C LYS A 115 -7.33 -3.94 -5.87
N SER A 116 -7.20 -5.08 -5.22
CA SER A 116 -7.19 -6.40 -5.86
C SER A 116 -7.36 -7.49 -4.82
N SER A 117 -7.75 -8.67 -5.27
CA SER A 117 -7.73 -9.91 -4.50
C SER A 117 -7.37 -11.09 -5.40
N LEU A 118 -6.69 -12.09 -4.83
CA LEU A 118 -6.59 -13.40 -5.46
C LEU A 118 -7.98 -14.03 -5.46
N LEU A 119 -8.50 -14.39 -6.64
CA LEU A 119 -9.72 -15.18 -6.76
C LEU A 119 -9.49 -16.52 -6.05
N GLN A 120 -10.30 -16.82 -5.02
CA GLN A 120 -10.40 -18.14 -4.41
C GLN A 120 -11.42 -18.99 -5.14
#